data_AF-A0A2H9Q3N2-F1
#
_entry.id   AF-A0A2H9Q3N2-F1
#
_cell.length_a   1.000
_cell.length_b   1.000
_cell.length_c   1.000
_cell.angle_alpha   90.00
_cell.angle_beta   90.00
_cell.angle_gamma   90.00
#
_symmetry.space_group_name_H-M   'P 1'
#
loop_
_entity.id
_entity.type
_entity.pdbx_description
1 polymer ?
#
loop_
_entity_poly.entity_id
_entity_poly.type
_entity_poly.pdbx_seq_one_letter_code
_entity_poly.pdbx_strand_id
1 'polypeptide(L)'
;METATEKRNARVERGQVNLIVPYNSGEFVYVHPRVGSNTYREVGSGILKQGLLVPTGDYAAPLVHSAYCDEKVKSEPEFKSVRETMENTWLWVFNRNGWTDKGVYVSQDLEAKGLSVPLDVRELEKSLKGGREFNGIRFSEDGRVRFAPKELYVLGNHTPGSLSKDGFIIASFGKDGAEKIGEVSFEFRYKPKTFGLDIKEGQNPEQRVSALSEDPDDDRLRFLGDFDGGGDGDAFGVRGKAP
;
A
#
# COMPACT_ATOMS: atom_id res chain seq x y z
N MET A 1 35.81 4.09 51.07
CA MET A 1 34.86 4.48 50.02
C MET A 1 34.89 3.40 48.96
N GLU A 2 34.01 2.41 49.07
CA GLU A 2 33.81 1.41 48.02
C GLU A 2 32.93 2.04 46.93
N THR A 3 33.47 2.20 45.73
CA THR A 3 32.69 2.54 44.55
C THR A 3 31.88 1.32 44.15
N ALA A 4 30.56 1.40 44.33
CA ALA A 4 29.63 0.37 43.88
C ALA A 4 29.72 0.23 42.35
N THR A 5 30.18 -0.93 41.89
CA THR A 5 30.20 -1.29 40.47
C THR A 5 28.75 -1.54 40.04
N GLU A 6 28.17 -0.62 39.26
CA GLU A 6 26.86 -0.82 38.63
C GLU A 6 26.88 -2.09 37.77
N LYS A 7 26.14 -3.12 38.19
CA LYS A 7 25.90 -4.31 37.37
C LYS A 7 25.07 -3.91 36.15
N ARG A 8 25.71 -3.79 34.99
CA ARG A 8 25.00 -3.65 33.72
C ARG A 8 24.39 -5.00 33.33
N ASN A 9 23.06 -5.02 33.22
CA ASN A 9 22.32 -6.19 32.75
C ASN A 9 22.57 -6.41 31.25
N ALA A 10 22.32 -7.65 30.79
CA ALA A 10 22.26 -7.94 29.37
C ALA A 10 21.22 -7.02 28.71
N ARG A 11 21.62 -6.35 27.62
CA ARG A 11 20.74 -5.52 26.81
C ARG A 11 20.96 -5.84 25.34
N VAL A 12 19.87 -5.84 24.58
CA VAL A 12 19.90 -5.96 23.13
C VAL A 12 19.68 -4.57 22.56
N GLU A 13 20.67 -4.07 21.81
CA GLU A 13 20.53 -2.85 21.02
C GLU A 13 20.32 -3.28 19.56
N ARG A 14 19.12 -3.06 19.05
CA ARG A 14 18.81 -3.27 17.63
C ARG A 14 18.71 -1.91 16.97
N GLY A 15 19.50 -1.74 15.91
CA GLY A 15 19.49 -0.54 15.08
C GLY A 15 18.45 -0.63 13.96
N GLN A 16 18.33 0.49 13.25
CA GLN A 16 17.54 0.57 12.04
C GLN A 16 18.23 -0.20 10.91
N VAL A 17 17.48 -1.05 10.21
CA VAL A 17 17.95 -1.76 9.00
C VAL A 17 17.27 -1.16 7.78
N ASN A 18 18.00 -1.07 6.67
CA ASN A 18 17.50 -0.58 5.40
C ASN A 18 17.28 -1.76 4.44
N LEU A 19 16.05 -1.93 3.94
CA LEU A 19 15.73 -2.88 2.89
C LEU A 19 15.84 -2.13 1.56
N ILE A 20 16.81 -2.49 0.73
CA ILE A 20 17.07 -1.84 -0.54
C ILE A 20 16.42 -2.67 -1.64
N VAL A 21 15.42 -2.10 -2.30
CA VAL A 21 14.68 -2.76 -3.38
C VAL A 21 14.93 -2.01 -4.69
N PRO A 22 15.53 -2.66 -5.70
CA PRO A 22 15.67 -2.07 -7.03
C PRO A 22 14.30 -1.74 -7.63
N TYR A 23 14.15 -0.54 -8.20
CA TYR A 23 12.93 -0.12 -8.87
C TYR A 23 13.25 0.79 -10.05
N ASN A 24 12.83 0.37 -11.25
CA ASN A 24 13.19 1.01 -12.52
C ASN A 24 14.71 1.24 -12.63
N SER A 25 15.16 2.48 -12.83
CA SER A 25 16.58 2.83 -12.92
C SER A 25 17.21 3.20 -11.57
N GLY A 26 16.52 2.98 -10.46
CA GLY A 26 16.96 3.38 -9.11
C GLY A 26 16.62 2.35 -8.05
N GLU A 27 16.44 2.81 -6.82
CA GLU A 27 16.15 1.98 -5.66
C GLU A 27 15.18 2.67 -4.69
N PHE A 28 14.38 1.87 -4.00
CA PHE A 28 13.62 2.28 -2.83
C PHE A 28 14.28 1.73 -1.57
N VAL A 29 14.35 2.56 -0.53
CA VAL A 29 15.01 2.22 0.73
C VAL A 29 13.98 2.24 1.84
N TYR A 30 13.51 1.06 2.24
CA TYR A 30 12.54 0.90 3.33
C TYR A 30 13.25 0.77 4.66
N VAL A 31 12.60 1.26 5.71
CA VAL A 31 13.12 1.26 7.07
C VAL A 31 12.48 0.14 7.88
N HIS A 32 13.33 -0.67 8.52
CA HIS A 32 12.94 -1.70 9.48
C HIS A 32 13.48 -1.34 10.89
N PRO A 33 12.69 -1.54 11.96
CA PRO A 33 11.36 -2.18 11.98
C PRO A 33 10.26 -1.31 11.38
N ARG A 34 9.15 -1.96 11.03
CA ARG A 34 7.90 -1.29 10.61
C ARG A 34 7.33 -0.41 11.73
N VAL A 35 6.44 0.51 11.36
CA VAL A 35 5.66 1.34 12.28
C VAL A 35 4.24 0.78 12.37
N GLY A 36 3.76 0.61 13.61
CA GLY A 36 2.46 0.01 13.95
C GLY A 36 2.62 -0.97 15.14
N SER A 37 1.66 -1.84 15.44
CA SER A 37 0.36 -2.02 14.77
C SER A 37 -0.66 -1.00 15.29
N ASN A 38 -1.26 -0.21 14.40
CA ASN A 38 -2.19 0.86 14.75
C ASN A 38 -3.04 1.32 13.54
N THR A 39 -3.92 2.29 13.73
CA THR A 39 -4.75 2.91 12.69
C THR A 39 -3.91 3.56 11.60
N TYR A 40 -4.50 3.65 10.40
CA TYR A 40 -3.85 4.23 9.21
C TYR A 40 -3.18 5.58 9.48
N ARG A 41 -3.89 6.49 10.16
CA ARG A 41 -3.40 7.84 10.44
C ARG A 41 -2.28 7.84 11.48
N GLU A 42 -2.38 7.00 12.51
CA GLU A 42 -1.36 6.93 13.56
C GLU A 42 -0.07 6.32 13.05
N VAL A 43 -0.16 5.25 12.24
CA VAL A 43 1.00 4.67 11.55
C VAL A 43 1.66 5.68 10.63
N GLY A 44 0.89 6.33 9.75
CA GLY A 44 1.43 7.33 8.83
C GLY A 44 2.06 8.52 9.54
N SER A 45 1.41 9.04 10.59
CA SER A 45 1.97 10.10 11.45
C SER A 45 3.27 9.66 12.13
N GLY A 46 3.35 8.41 12.59
CA GLY A 46 4.57 7.83 13.16
C GLY A 46 5.72 7.76 12.18
N ILE A 47 5.46 7.43 10.91
CA ILE A 47 6.44 7.43 9.83
C ILE A 47 6.91 8.86 9.52
N LEU A 48 5.97 9.79 9.32
CA LEU A 48 6.28 11.18 8.98
C LEU A 48 7.11 11.89 10.07
N LYS A 49 6.83 11.61 11.35
CA LYS A 49 7.61 12.15 12.49
C LYS A 49 9.07 11.70 12.50
N GLN A 50 9.39 10.60 11.84
CA GLN A 50 10.78 10.12 11.66
C GLN A 50 11.48 10.78 10.47
N GLY A 51 10.81 11.69 9.75
CA GLY A 51 11.32 12.29 8.52
C GLY A 51 11.33 11.33 7.32
N LEU A 52 10.51 10.28 7.37
CA LEU A 52 10.35 9.29 6.31
C LEU A 52 9.09 9.55 5.49
N LEU A 53 9.03 9.00 4.28
CA LEU A 53 7.85 9.00 3.44
C LEU A 53 6.93 7.82 3.79
N VAL A 54 5.63 8.03 3.69
CA VAL A 54 4.63 6.95 3.84
C VAL A 54 4.54 6.11 2.56
N PRO A 55 4.41 4.78 2.67
CA PRO A 55 4.36 3.92 1.49
C PRO A 55 2.98 3.95 0.80
N THR A 56 2.86 4.74 -0.26
CA THR A 56 1.74 4.65 -1.22
C THR A 56 1.80 3.32 -1.99
N GLY A 57 0.82 3.06 -2.87
CA GLY A 57 0.84 1.83 -3.69
C GLY A 57 2.12 1.66 -4.50
N ASP A 58 2.69 2.74 -5.02
CA ASP A 58 3.92 2.69 -5.82
C ASP A 58 5.13 2.16 -5.03
N TYR A 59 5.14 2.37 -3.71
CA TYR A 59 6.16 1.84 -2.79
C TYR A 59 5.77 0.47 -2.23
N ALA A 60 4.50 0.25 -1.91
CA ALA A 60 4.08 -1.02 -1.31
C ALA A 60 4.29 -2.20 -2.27
N ALA A 61 3.96 -2.05 -3.56
CA ALA A 61 4.07 -3.13 -4.55
C ALA A 61 5.49 -3.72 -4.66
N PRO A 62 6.56 -2.94 -4.90
CA PRO A 62 7.92 -3.48 -4.97
C PRO A 62 8.42 -4.08 -3.66
N LEU A 63 8.05 -3.53 -2.50
CA LEU A 63 8.41 -4.12 -1.21
C LEU A 63 7.81 -5.53 -1.04
N VAL A 64 6.51 -5.66 -1.28
CA VAL A 64 5.81 -6.95 -1.17
C VAL A 64 6.32 -7.93 -2.23
N HIS A 65 6.58 -7.44 -3.45
CA HIS A 65 7.17 -8.26 -4.51
C HIS A 65 8.53 -8.83 -4.12
N SER A 66 9.47 -8.02 -3.65
CA SER A 66 10.75 -8.53 -3.17
C SER A 66 10.59 -9.50 -2.00
N ALA A 67 9.65 -9.23 -1.08
CA ALA A 67 9.40 -10.12 0.05
C ALA A 67 8.88 -11.50 -0.36
N TYR A 68 8.06 -11.60 -1.41
CA TYR A 68 7.44 -12.87 -1.82
C TYR A 68 8.17 -13.55 -2.99
N CYS A 69 8.71 -12.80 -3.94
CA CYS A 69 9.16 -13.31 -5.24
C CYS A 69 10.68 -13.27 -5.45
N ASP A 70 11.45 -12.50 -4.67
CA ASP A 70 12.91 -12.43 -4.83
C ASP A 70 13.62 -13.44 -3.93
N GLU A 71 13.93 -14.61 -4.49
CA GLU A 71 14.62 -15.72 -3.80
C GLU A 71 15.96 -15.35 -3.17
N LYS A 72 16.62 -14.25 -3.59
CA LYS A 72 17.88 -13.81 -2.97
C LYS A 72 17.69 -13.20 -1.59
N VAL A 73 16.53 -12.60 -1.34
CA VAL A 73 16.24 -11.88 -0.09
C VAL A 73 15.04 -12.48 0.66
N LYS A 74 14.27 -13.38 0.04
CA LYS A 74 13.09 -14.02 0.62
C LYS A 74 13.38 -14.67 1.98
N SER A 75 14.55 -15.26 2.18
CA SER A 75 14.92 -15.88 3.46
C SER A 75 15.41 -14.90 4.53
N GLU A 76 15.70 -13.65 4.16
CA GLU A 76 16.22 -12.65 5.11
C GLU A 76 15.16 -12.29 6.16
N PRO A 77 15.53 -12.14 7.45
CA PRO A 77 14.59 -11.87 8.53
C PRO A 77 13.72 -10.63 8.30
N GLU A 78 14.29 -9.57 7.73
CA GLU A 78 13.61 -8.32 7.47
C GLU A 78 12.52 -8.46 6.39
N PHE A 79 12.79 -9.21 5.32
CA PHE A 79 11.79 -9.51 4.29
C PHE A 79 10.77 -10.55 4.75
N LYS A 80 11.17 -11.48 5.63
CA LYS A 80 10.22 -12.34 6.35
C LYS A 80 9.26 -11.51 7.19
N SER A 81 9.72 -10.45 7.86
CA SER A 81 8.85 -9.58 8.64
C SER A 81 7.78 -8.88 7.80
N VAL A 82 8.06 -8.58 6.52
CA VAL A 82 7.05 -8.05 5.59
C VAL A 82 5.94 -9.07 5.34
N ARG A 83 6.30 -10.35 5.10
CA ARG A 83 5.32 -11.43 4.92
C ARG A 83 4.53 -11.69 6.20
N GLU A 84 5.20 -11.77 7.35
CA GLU A 84 4.52 -11.90 8.65
C GLU A 84 3.57 -10.73 8.93
N THR A 85 3.87 -9.53 8.43
CA THR A 85 2.95 -8.39 8.53
C THR A 85 1.69 -8.64 7.70
N MET A 86 1.84 -9.13 6.47
CA MET A 86 0.71 -9.48 5.61
C MET A 86 -0.13 -10.63 6.18
N GLU A 87 0.50 -11.63 6.80
CA GLU A 87 -0.13 -12.80 7.43
C GLU A 87 -0.95 -12.43 8.68
N ASN A 88 -0.42 -11.54 9.52
CA ASN A 88 -0.97 -11.30 10.86
C ASN A 88 -1.82 -10.01 10.98
N THR A 89 -1.71 -9.09 10.01
CA THR A 89 -2.31 -7.75 10.10
C THR A 89 -2.46 -7.11 8.72
N TRP A 90 -2.86 -5.84 8.68
CA TRP A 90 -2.99 -5.06 7.45
C TRP A 90 -1.68 -4.34 7.16
N LEU A 91 -1.13 -4.50 5.96
CA LEU A 91 -0.10 -3.60 5.45
C LEU A 91 -0.78 -2.36 4.87
N TRP A 92 -0.71 -1.23 5.55
CA TRP A 92 -1.31 0.02 5.08
C TRP A 92 -0.69 0.46 3.75
N VAL A 93 -1.56 0.76 2.78
CA VAL A 93 -1.19 1.36 1.51
C VAL A 93 -1.72 2.78 1.52
N PHE A 94 -0.84 3.77 1.51
CA PHE A 94 -1.20 5.18 1.74
C PHE A 94 -1.87 5.85 0.55
N ASN A 95 -3.06 5.35 0.21
CA ASN A 95 -3.97 5.87 -0.79
C ASN A 95 -5.33 6.17 -0.13
N ARG A 96 -6.03 7.19 -0.65
CA ARG A 96 -7.44 7.47 -0.40
C ARG A 96 -8.23 7.17 -1.66
N ASN A 97 -9.32 6.43 -1.51
CA ASN A 97 -10.17 5.97 -2.58
C ASN A 97 -11.50 6.73 -2.52
N GLY A 98 -11.79 7.52 -3.55
CA GLY A 98 -13.09 8.18 -3.76
C GLY A 98 -13.95 7.34 -4.68
N TRP A 99 -14.83 6.52 -4.11
CA TRP A 99 -15.76 5.67 -4.84
C TRP A 99 -16.98 6.49 -5.30
N THR A 100 -17.31 6.37 -6.58
CA THR A 100 -18.44 7.04 -7.22
C THR A 100 -19.23 6.04 -8.07
N ASP A 101 -20.40 6.46 -8.55
CA ASP A 101 -21.20 5.69 -9.49
C ASP A 101 -20.50 5.46 -10.85
N LYS A 102 -19.51 6.29 -11.18
CA LYS A 102 -18.73 6.22 -12.43
C LYS A 102 -17.44 5.42 -12.33
N GLY A 103 -16.99 5.11 -11.12
CA GLY A 103 -15.70 4.46 -10.87
C GLY A 103 -15.02 4.97 -9.61
N VAL A 104 -13.72 4.75 -9.52
CA VAL A 104 -12.93 5.06 -8.33
C VAL A 104 -11.77 6.00 -8.65
N TYR A 105 -11.68 7.07 -7.86
CA TYR A 105 -10.50 7.92 -7.81
C TYR A 105 -9.55 7.38 -6.75
N VAL A 106 -8.29 7.20 -7.10
CA VAL A 106 -7.23 6.88 -6.15
C VAL A 106 -6.30 8.07 -6.04
N SER A 107 -6.19 8.64 -4.84
CA SER A 107 -5.27 9.72 -4.52
C SER A 107 -4.23 9.22 -3.53
N GLN A 108 -2.96 9.38 -3.86
CA GLN A 108 -1.89 9.16 -2.88
C GLN A 108 -2.05 10.10 -1.69
N ASP A 109 -1.86 9.57 -0.48
CA ASP A 109 -2.03 10.30 0.78
C ASP A 109 -0.69 10.47 1.49
N LEU A 110 0.15 11.30 0.88
CA LEU A 110 1.52 11.56 1.33
C LEU A 110 1.61 12.19 2.73
N GLU A 111 0.50 12.72 3.24
CA GLU A 111 0.41 13.35 4.57
C GLU A 111 -0.38 12.50 5.59
N ALA A 112 -0.75 11.28 5.23
CA ALA A 112 -1.53 10.35 6.07
C ALA A 112 -2.78 11.00 6.69
N LYS A 113 -3.54 11.76 5.90
CA LYS A 113 -4.81 12.36 6.35
C LYS A 113 -5.90 11.31 6.54
N GLY A 114 -5.83 10.18 5.85
CA GLY A 114 -6.85 9.16 5.79
C GLY A 114 -8.21 9.77 5.46
N LEU A 115 -9.22 9.44 6.26
CA LEU A 115 -10.59 9.95 6.08
C LEU A 115 -10.86 11.33 6.67
N SER A 116 -9.86 11.97 7.31
CA SER A 116 -10.06 13.27 7.96
C SER A 116 -10.20 14.45 7.00
N VAL A 117 -9.78 14.27 5.74
CA VAL A 117 -9.92 15.26 4.67
C VAL A 117 -10.74 14.63 3.55
N PRO A 118 -11.96 15.13 3.28
CA PRO A 118 -12.79 14.66 2.18
C PRO A 118 -12.10 14.81 0.84
N LEU A 119 -12.30 13.84 -0.05
CA LEU A 119 -11.94 13.95 -1.45
C LEU A 119 -13.01 14.72 -2.21
N ASP A 120 -12.63 15.85 -2.82
CA ASP A 120 -13.49 16.59 -3.74
C ASP A 120 -13.31 16.06 -5.16
N VAL A 121 -14.35 15.40 -5.68
CA VAL A 121 -14.36 14.84 -7.05
C VAL A 121 -14.07 15.91 -8.12
N ARG A 122 -14.50 17.16 -7.93
CA ARG A 122 -14.25 18.23 -8.91
C ARG A 122 -12.78 18.60 -8.97
N GLU A 123 -12.12 18.67 -7.81
CA GLU A 123 -10.67 18.93 -7.75
C GLU A 123 -9.88 17.73 -8.26
N LEU A 124 -10.30 16.49 -7.97
CA LEU A 124 -9.69 15.29 -8.53
C LEU A 124 -9.78 15.26 -10.07
N GLU A 125 -10.96 15.55 -10.63
CA GLU A 125 -11.13 15.67 -12.08
C GLU A 125 -10.27 16.76 -12.69
N LYS A 126 -10.10 17.89 -12.00
CA LYS A 126 -9.22 18.97 -12.43
C LYS A 126 -7.76 18.51 -12.45
N SER A 127 -7.30 17.78 -11.45
CA SER A 127 -5.94 17.21 -11.39
C SER A 127 -5.66 16.18 -12.48
N LEU A 128 -6.70 15.51 -13.00
CA LEU A 128 -6.58 14.56 -14.12
C LEU A 128 -6.48 15.26 -15.48
N LYS A 129 -6.83 16.55 -15.60
CA LYS A 129 -6.75 17.28 -16.87
C LYS A 129 -5.29 17.50 -17.28
N GLY A 130 -4.99 17.21 -18.54
CA GLY A 130 -3.62 17.30 -19.08
C GLY A 130 -2.72 16.13 -18.67
N GLY A 131 -3.27 15.18 -17.90
CA GLY A 131 -2.59 13.95 -17.56
C GLY A 131 -2.51 12.94 -18.71
N ARG A 132 -2.13 11.72 -18.37
CA ARG A 132 -1.96 10.60 -19.32
C ARG A 132 -3.05 9.55 -19.13
N GLU A 133 -3.26 8.74 -20.16
CA GLU A 133 -4.18 7.61 -20.12
C GLU A 133 -3.44 6.31 -20.45
N PHE A 134 -3.75 5.25 -19.73
CA PHE A 134 -3.26 3.90 -20.00
C PHE A 134 -4.41 2.91 -19.83
N ASN A 135 -4.78 2.22 -20.91
CA ASN A 135 -5.89 1.26 -20.93
C ASN A 135 -7.20 1.82 -20.33
N GLY A 136 -7.55 3.08 -20.64
CA GLY A 136 -8.73 3.74 -20.09
C GLY A 136 -8.60 4.24 -18.65
N ILE A 137 -7.50 3.93 -17.96
CA ILE A 137 -7.18 4.48 -16.64
C ILE A 137 -6.51 5.83 -16.83
N ARG A 138 -7.08 6.86 -16.21
CA ARG A 138 -6.56 8.23 -16.28
C ARG A 138 -5.60 8.49 -15.13
N PHE A 139 -4.49 9.14 -15.41
CA PHE A 139 -3.46 9.54 -14.45
C PHE A 139 -3.26 11.04 -14.57
N SER A 140 -3.20 11.72 -13.43
CA SER A 140 -2.66 13.09 -13.35
C SER A 140 -1.22 13.15 -13.88
N GLU A 141 -0.75 14.35 -14.21
CA GLU A 141 0.60 14.57 -14.75
C GLU A 141 1.70 14.06 -13.79
N ASP A 142 1.53 14.29 -12.48
CA ASP A 142 2.42 13.78 -11.43
C ASP A 142 2.10 12.33 -11.00
N GLY A 143 1.06 11.73 -11.58
CA GLY A 143 0.63 10.37 -11.29
C GLY A 143 0.06 10.14 -9.88
N ARG A 144 -0.16 11.18 -9.07
CA ARG A 144 -0.63 11.05 -7.67
C ARG A 144 -2.13 10.88 -7.54
N VAL A 145 -2.88 11.36 -8.52
CA VAL A 145 -4.31 11.12 -8.68
C VAL A 145 -4.54 10.26 -9.91
N ARG A 146 -5.33 9.20 -9.75
CA ARG A 146 -5.66 8.21 -10.77
C ARG A 146 -7.15 7.94 -10.76
N PHE A 147 -7.72 7.61 -11.89
CA PHE A 147 -9.14 7.25 -12.00
C PHE A 147 -9.32 5.99 -12.83
N ALA A 148 -10.02 5.01 -12.24
CA ALA A 148 -10.45 3.80 -12.89
C ALA A 148 -11.97 3.84 -13.12
N PRO A 149 -12.44 3.88 -14.38
CA PRO A 149 -13.84 3.69 -14.73
C PRO A 149 -14.39 2.36 -14.20
N LYS A 150 -15.68 2.35 -13.84
CA LYS A 150 -16.35 1.20 -13.21
C LYS A 150 -16.31 -0.08 -14.05
N GLU A 151 -16.36 0.07 -15.36
CA GLU A 151 -16.32 -1.02 -16.33
C GLU A 151 -14.93 -1.65 -16.49
N LEU A 152 -13.88 -1.03 -15.94
CA LEU A 152 -12.50 -1.49 -16.09
C LEU A 152 -11.95 -2.22 -14.86
N TYR A 153 -12.76 -2.43 -13.83
CA TYR A 153 -12.37 -3.21 -12.66
C TYR A 153 -13.48 -4.16 -12.21
N VAL A 154 -13.07 -5.22 -11.50
CA VAL A 154 -13.97 -6.20 -10.90
C VAL A 154 -13.64 -6.28 -9.41
N LEU A 155 -14.67 -6.28 -8.57
CA LEU A 155 -14.53 -6.57 -7.14
C LEU A 155 -14.74 -8.07 -6.90
N GLY A 156 -14.04 -8.62 -5.90
CA GLY A 156 -14.08 -10.04 -5.59
C GLY A 156 -12.87 -10.78 -6.14
N ASN A 157 -13.06 -12.02 -6.60
CA ASN A 157 -11.96 -12.93 -6.93
C ASN A 157 -11.36 -12.65 -8.31
N HIS A 158 -10.04 -12.75 -8.42
CA HIS A 158 -9.29 -12.63 -9.68
C HIS A 158 -8.49 -13.91 -9.98
N THR A 159 -8.00 -14.05 -11.20
CA THR A 159 -6.78 -14.83 -11.45
C THR A 159 -5.58 -13.91 -11.31
N PRO A 160 -4.36 -14.44 -11.05
CA PRO A 160 -3.16 -13.59 -11.02
C PRO A 160 -2.99 -12.70 -12.26
N GLY A 161 -3.21 -13.27 -13.45
CA GLY A 161 -3.14 -12.52 -14.71
C GLY A 161 -4.27 -11.52 -14.94
N SER A 162 -5.43 -11.69 -14.30
CA SER A 162 -6.52 -10.68 -14.36
C SER A 162 -6.35 -9.59 -13.32
N LEU A 163 -5.70 -9.88 -12.18
CA LEU A 163 -5.43 -8.90 -11.12
C LEU A 163 -4.52 -7.78 -11.61
N SER A 164 -3.43 -8.11 -12.31
CA SER A 164 -2.48 -7.11 -12.85
C SER A 164 -3.07 -6.20 -13.94
N LYS A 165 -4.18 -6.63 -14.55
CA LYS A 165 -4.89 -5.88 -15.60
C LYS A 165 -6.12 -5.13 -15.07
N ASP A 166 -6.46 -5.33 -13.80
CA ASP A 166 -7.62 -4.70 -13.19
C ASP A 166 -7.39 -3.20 -13.00
N GLY A 167 -8.35 -2.40 -13.46
CA GLY A 167 -8.25 -0.94 -13.46
C GLY A 167 -8.07 -0.34 -12.08
N PHE A 168 -8.68 -0.92 -11.03
CA PHE A 168 -8.54 -0.42 -9.67
C PHE A 168 -7.17 -0.78 -9.09
N ILE A 169 -6.63 -1.96 -9.42
CA ILE A 169 -5.25 -2.33 -9.06
C ILE A 169 -4.24 -1.42 -9.76
N ILE A 170 -4.42 -1.14 -11.06
CA ILE A 170 -3.59 -0.21 -11.82
C ILE A 170 -3.67 1.22 -11.24
N ALA A 171 -4.87 1.69 -10.89
CA ALA A 171 -5.02 2.98 -10.22
C ALA A 171 -4.35 2.98 -8.84
N SER A 172 -4.33 1.86 -8.12
CA SER A 172 -3.76 1.79 -6.77
C SER A 172 -2.24 1.74 -6.74
N PHE A 173 -1.63 0.96 -7.63
CA PHE A 173 -0.21 0.63 -7.59
C PHE A 173 0.57 1.14 -8.81
N GLY A 174 -0.10 1.79 -9.75
CA GLY A 174 0.47 2.17 -11.04
C GLY A 174 0.62 0.94 -11.94
N LYS A 175 1.09 1.16 -13.17
CA LYS A 175 1.26 0.07 -14.14
C LYS A 175 2.23 -1.00 -13.61
N ASP A 176 3.45 -0.58 -13.29
CA ASP A 176 4.52 -1.51 -12.90
C ASP A 176 4.26 -2.14 -11.52
N GLY A 177 3.52 -1.46 -10.65
CA GLY A 177 3.11 -2.01 -9.36
C GLY A 177 1.98 -3.02 -9.50
N ALA A 178 1.01 -2.79 -10.39
CA ALA A 178 -0.07 -3.76 -10.65
C ALA A 178 0.47 -5.08 -11.22
N GLU A 179 1.45 -5.02 -12.11
CA GLU A 179 2.15 -6.21 -12.61
C GLU A 179 2.81 -6.99 -11.46
N LYS A 180 3.55 -6.29 -10.58
CA LYS A 180 4.18 -6.89 -9.40
C LYS A 180 3.19 -7.51 -8.42
N ILE A 181 2.05 -6.85 -8.15
CA ILE A 181 1.00 -7.40 -7.30
C ILE A 181 0.36 -8.65 -7.94
N GLY A 182 0.20 -8.65 -9.26
CA GLY A 182 -0.20 -9.85 -10.01
C GLY A 182 0.80 -11.00 -9.86
N GLU A 183 2.10 -10.72 -9.94
CA GLU A 183 3.16 -11.72 -9.73
C GLU A 183 3.14 -12.29 -8.30
N VAL A 184 3.06 -11.41 -7.29
CA VAL A 184 2.92 -11.79 -5.87
C VAL A 184 1.76 -12.75 -5.67
N SER A 185 0.64 -12.55 -6.37
CA SER A 185 -0.54 -13.41 -6.21
C SER A 185 -0.35 -14.86 -6.68
N PHE A 186 0.72 -15.19 -7.42
CA PHE A 186 1.05 -16.58 -7.75
C PHE A 186 1.67 -17.36 -6.59
N GLU A 187 2.18 -16.66 -5.56
CA GLU A 187 2.77 -17.29 -4.37
C GLU A 187 1.71 -17.81 -3.39
N PHE A 188 0.43 -17.51 -3.62
CA PHE A 188 -0.67 -17.90 -2.75
C PHE A 188 -1.42 -19.10 -3.32
N ARG A 189 -1.92 -19.96 -2.44
CA ARG A 189 -2.68 -21.15 -2.85
C ARG A 189 -4.00 -20.81 -3.54
N TYR A 190 -4.66 -19.74 -3.09
CA TYR A 190 -6.00 -19.38 -3.56
C TYR A 190 -6.00 -18.09 -4.37
N LYS A 191 -7.09 -17.91 -5.13
CA LYS A 191 -7.29 -16.76 -6.00
C LYS A 191 -7.22 -15.44 -5.22
N PRO A 192 -6.46 -14.45 -5.70
CA PRO A 192 -6.41 -13.14 -5.07
C PRO A 192 -7.79 -12.47 -5.10
N LYS A 193 -8.02 -11.56 -4.14
CA LYS A 193 -9.32 -10.90 -3.97
C LYS A 193 -9.18 -9.40 -3.76
N THR A 194 -10.02 -8.64 -4.46
CA THR A 194 -10.10 -7.18 -4.34
C THR A 194 -11.40 -6.79 -3.64
N PHE A 195 -11.32 -5.92 -2.63
CA PHE A 195 -12.46 -5.37 -1.93
C PHE A 195 -12.59 -3.87 -2.22
N GLY A 196 -13.82 -3.37 -2.28
CA GLY A 196 -14.16 -2.04 -2.75
C GLY A 196 -15.64 -1.75 -2.58
N LEU A 197 -16.07 -0.55 -2.96
CA LEU A 197 -17.47 -0.15 -2.86
C LEU A 197 -18.12 -0.09 -4.24
N ASP A 198 -19.30 -0.71 -4.37
CA ASP A 198 -20.12 -0.67 -5.59
C ASP A 198 -21.20 0.41 -5.44
N ILE A 199 -20.81 1.67 -5.65
CA ILE A 199 -21.72 2.82 -5.61
C ILE A 199 -22.59 2.81 -6.87
N LYS A 200 -23.92 2.82 -6.69
CA LYS A 200 -24.92 2.86 -7.75
C LYS A 200 -25.26 4.30 -8.13
N GLU A 201 -25.79 4.47 -9.34
CA GLU A 201 -26.32 5.76 -9.78
C GLU A 201 -27.34 6.30 -8.76
N GLY A 202 -27.19 7.58 -8.40
CA GLY A 202 -28.02 8.24 -7.38
C GLY A 202 -27.58 8.02 -5.92
N GLN A 203 -26.59 7.16 -5.65
CA GLN A 203 -25.96 7.07 -4.32
C GLN A 203 -24.88 8.14 -4.14
N ASN A 204 -24.63 8.51 -2.89
CA ASN A 204 -23.56 9.45 -2.56
C ASN A 204 -22.19 8.79 -2.76
N PRO A 205 -21.19 9.54 -3.27
CA PRO A 205 -19.81 9.10 -3.25
C PRO A 205 -19.33 8.75 -1.84
N GLU A 206 -18.42 7.79 -1.74
CA GLU A 206 -17.85 7.35 -0.48
C GLU A 206 -16.32 7.34 -0.52
N GLN A 207 -15.70 7.72 0.59
CA GLN A 207 -14.25 7.69 0.74
C GLN A 207 -13.81 6.52 1.62
N ARG A 208 -12.73 5.84 1.22
CA ARG A 208 -12.06 4.78 1.97
C ARG A 208 -10.53 4.88 1.84
N VAL A 209 -9.79 4.08 2.60
CA VAL A 209 -8.34 3.93 2.44
C VAL A 209 -7.98 2.51 2.03
N SER A 210 -6.72 2.29 1.70
CA SER A 210 -6.23 1.01 1.19
C SER A 210 -5.35 0.23 2.16
N ALA A 211 -5.43 -1.09 2.06
CA ALA A 211 -4.50 -2.02 2.70
C ALA A 211 -4.25 -3.25 1.82
N LEU A 212 -3.14 -3.94 2.11
CA LEU A 212 -2.84 -5.28 1.63
C LEU A 212 -2.85 -6.25 2.82
N SER A 213 -3.19 -7.51 2.57
CA SER A 213 -3.00 -8.59 3.56
C SER A 213 -3.01 -9.95 2.86
N GLU A 214 -2.64 -10.96 3.62
CA GLU A 214 -2.99 -12.35 3.37
C GLU A 214 -4.27 -12.70 4.14
N ASP A 215 -5.07 -13.60 3.59
CA ASP A 215 -6.21 -14.18 4.30
C ASP A 215 -5.74 -15.31 5.24
N PRO A 216 -5.88 -15.17 6.57
CA PRO A 216 -5.39 -16.18 7.51
C PRO A 216 -6.14 -17.51 7.39
N ASP A 217 -7.38 -17.49 6.91
CA ASP A 217 -8.21 -18.69 6.76
C ASP A 217 -8.03 -19.35 5.38
N ASP A 218 -7.62 -18.55 4.39
CA ASP A 218 -7.89 -18.85 2.98
C ASP A 218 -6.69 -18.55 2.06
N ASP A 219 -5.48 -18.44 2.61
CA ASP A 219 -4.14 -18.31 1.95
C ASP A 219 -4.23 -17.66 0.57
N ARG A 220 -4.67 -16.41 0.57
CA ARG A 220 -4.81 -15.57 -0.63
C ARG A 220 -4.36 -14.15 -0.35
N LEU A 221 -3.80 -13.54 -1.37
CA LEU A 221 -3.58 -12.09 -1.39
C LEU A 221 -4.91 -11.35 -1.43
N ARG A 222 -5.07 -10.37 -0.53
CA ARG A 222 -6.21 -9.45 -0.50
C ARG A 222 -5.74 -8.01 -0.68
N PHE A 223 -6.38 -7.30 -1.60
CA PHE A 223 -6.30 -5.85 -1.66
C PHE A 223 -7.62 -5.25 -1.17
N LEU A 224 -7.55 -4.48 -0.09
CA LEU A 224 -8.70 -3.86 0.56
C LEU A 224 -8.73 -2.40 0.16
N GLY A 225 -9.71 -2.00 -0.65
CA GLY A 225 -9.95 -0.63 -1.09
C GLY A 225 -11.10 0.07 -0.38
N ASP A 226 -11.77 -0.63 0.54
CA ASP A 226 -13.00 -0.26 1.24
C ASP A 226 -12.81 0.00 2.74
N PHE A 227 -11.56 0.12 3.19
CA PHE A 227 -11.24 0.22 4.61
C PHE A 227 -11.54 1.61 5.20
N ASP A 228 -12.07 1.68 6.42
CA ASP A 228 -12.44 2.94 7.10
C ASP A 228 -11.26 3.68 7.75
N GLY A 229 -10.07 3.08 7.68
CA GLY A 229 -8.83 3.56 8.27
C GLY A 229 -8.66 3.30 9.77
N GLY A 230 -9.62 2.60 10.40
CA GLY A 230 -9.50 2.06 11.75
C GLY A 230 -8.62 0.81 11.82
N GLY A 231 -8.74 0.04 12.90
CA GLY A 231 -8.06 -1.25 13.05
C GLY A 231 -6.54 -1.17 13.21
N ASP A 232 -5.95 -2.34 13.35
CA ASP A 232 -4.53 -2.55 13.63
C ASP A 232 -3.83 -2.93 12.33
N GLY A 233 -3.00 -2.04 11.81
CA GLY A 233 -2.16 -2.25 10.63
C GLY A 233 -0.76 -1.67 10.81
N ASP A 234 0.13 -2.00 9.89
CA ASP A 234 1.54 -1.65 9.92
C ASP A 234 1.98 -1.05 8.58
N ALA A 235 3.09 -0.33 8.57
CA ALA A 235 3.75 0.10 7.34
C ALA A 235 5.26 0.33 7.53
N PHE A 236 5.99 0.24 6.42
CA PHE A 236 7.44 0.45 6.37
C PHE A 236 7.73 1.83 5.79
N GLY A 237 8.31 2.73 6.60
CA GLY A 237 8.67 4.07 6.13
C GLY A 237 9.75 4.02 5.04
N VAL A 238 9.70 4.95 4.10
CA VAL A 238 10.62 5.00 2.95
C VAL A 238 11.56 6.19 3.06
N ARG A 239 12.86 5.98 2.82
CA ARG A 239 13.83 7.06 2.64
C ARG A 239 13.83 7.52 1.19
N GLY A 240 13.80 8.83 0.96
CA GLY A 240 13.98 9.40 -0.37
C GLY A 240 13.10 10.63 -0.61
N LYS A 241 12.92 10.97 -1.89
CA LYS A 241 11.91 11.91 -2.36
C LYS A 241 10.74 11.11 -2.95
N ALA A 242 9.53 11.64 -2.84
CA ALA A 242 8.37 11.09 -3.55
C ALA A 242 8.71 10.99 -5.05
N PRO A 243 8.45 9.84 -5.72
CA PRO A 243 8.64 9.71 -7.16
C PRO A 243 7.77 10.71 -7.93
#